data_AF-A0A5J4VPJ7-F1
#
_entry.id   AF-A0A5J4VPJ7-F1
#
_cell.length_a   1.000
_cell.length_b   1.000
_cell.length_c   1.000
_cell.angle_alpha   90.00
_cell.angle_beta   90.00
_cell.angle_gamma   90.00
#
_symmetry.space_group_name_H-M   'P 1'
#
loop_
_entity.id
_entity.type
_entity.pdbx_description
1 polymer ?
#
loop_
_entity_poly.entity_id
_entity_poly.type
_entity_poly.pdbx_seq_one_letter_code
_entity_poly.pdbx_strand_id
1 'polypeptide(L)'
;MLRRVLYKSQRNKKNQFFQEVHKIREVSASWAGGESFPHDPSLQGIEDREFTPAAIGVKCAPIHPIQLFILQSNIANIASPRSPSLLKSMFSSAEIEPEEQQILFELLIRSFAFPHLLNIEDCIRTIGDLGQLWYRQDFIERDKAFEDIIQFPIESSFSWILTTHTFNYLPSETDTLLAIFDLYSAVADTALRELKSRYLFDEIENEAKLGMQQLLFILRNYIY
;
A
#
# COMPACT_ATOMS: atom_id res chain seq x y z
N MET A 1 -9.00 25.06 2.02
CA MET A 1 -8.08 24.73 0.91
C MET A 1 -8.63 25.22 -0.43
N LEU A 2 -9.67 24.62 -1.02
CA LEU A 2 -10.09 24.95 -2.41
C LEU A 2 -10.84 26.28 -2.62
N ARG A 3 -11.34 26.94 -1.56
CA ARG A 3 -12.17 28.16 -1.68
C ARG A 3 -11.48 29.30 -2.45
N ARG A 4 -10.19 29.54 -2.21
CA ARG A 4 -9.42 30.59 -2.90
C ARG A 4 -9.25 30.30 -4.40
N VAL A 5 -9.02 29.03 -4.75
CA VAL A 5 -8.91 28.58 -6.15
C VAL A 5 -10.25 28.74 -6.88
N LEU A 6 -11.37 28.34 -6.25
CA LEU A 6 -12.73 28.52 -6.77
C LEU A 6 -13.09 30.00 -6.98
N TYR A 7 -12.80 30.83 -5.99
CA TYR A 7 -13.01 32.27 -6.08
C TYR A 7 -12.26 32.89 -7.28
N LYS A 8 -10.96 32.59 -7.42
CA LYS A 8 -10.14 33.17 -8.50
C LYS A 8 -10.55 32.66 -9.87
N SER A 9 -10.90 31.38 -10.01
CA SER A 9 -11.34 30.83 -11.28
C SER A 9 -12.68 31.44 -11.73
N GLN A 10 -13.61 31.64 -10.80
CA GLN A 10 -14.88 32.31 -11.07
C GLN A 10 -14.68 33.81 -11.40
N ARG A 11 -13.90 34.55 -10.60
CA ARG A 11 -13.59 35.97 -10.83
C ARG A 11 -12.94 36.21 -12.20
N ASN A 12 -12.05 35.30 -12.62
CA ASN A 12 -11.34 35.38 -13.89
C ASN A 12 -12.08 34.70 -15.05
N LYS A 13 -13.34 34.26 -14.86
CA LYS A 13 -14.17 33.60 -15.87
C LYS A 13 -13.53 32.33 -16.48
N LYS A 14 -12.71 31.61 -15.71
CA LYS A 14 -12.10 30.33 -16.09
C LYS A 14 -13.10 29.19 -15.83
N ASN A 15 -14.19 29.15 -16.59
CA ASN A 15 -15.34 28.28 -16.30
C ASN A 15 -15.00 26.79 -16.30
N GLN A 16 -14.18 26.31 -17.24
CA GLN A 16 -13.77 24.90 -17.30
C GLN A 16 -12.97 24.50 -16.06
N PHE A 17 -11.92 25.26 -15.76
CA PHE A 17 -11.10 25.07 -14.57
C PHE A 17 -11.91 25.18 -13.26
N PHE A 18 -12.88 26.11 -13.20
CA PHE A 18 -13.82 26.20 -12.08
C PHE A 18 -14.58 24.89 -11.87
N GLN A 19 -15.12 24.29 -12.94
CA GLN A 19 -15.85 23.02 -12.85
C GLN A 19 -14.96 21.87 -12.36
N GLU A 20 -13.71 21.82 -12.81
CA GLU A 20 -12.74 20.81 -12.35
C GLU A 20 -12.47 20.94 -10.85
N VAL A 21 -12.18 22.15 -10.37
CA VAL A 21 -11.94 22.43 -8.94
C VAL A 21 -13.20 22.20 -8.11
N HIS A 22 -14.37 22.56 -8.63
CA HIS A 22 -15.64 22.36 -7.97
C HIS A 22 -15.95 20.87 -7.79
N LYS A 23 -15.66 20.05 -8.82
CA LYS A 23 -15.77 18.60 -8.75
C LYS A 23 -14.87 18.00 -7.66
N ILE A 24 -13.64 18.51 -7.48
CA ILE A 24 -12.74 18.06 -6.40
C ILE A 24 -13.38 18.31 -5.03
N ARG A 25 -13.97 19.50 -4.84
CA ARG A 25 -14.68 19.87 -3.60
C ARG A 25 -15.86 18.92 -3.36
N GLU A 26 -16.73 18.73 -4.34
CA GLU A 26 -17.96 17.95 -4.14
C GLU A 26 -17.70 16.44 -3.96
N VAL A 27 -16.66 15.88 -4.58
CA VAL A 27 -16.30 14.46 -4.40
C VAL A 27 -15.79 14.18 -2.99
N SER A 28 -15.09 15.12 -2.35
CA SER A 28 -14.36 14.88 -1.10
C SER A 28 -14.95 15.57 0.13
N ALA A 29 -15.85 16.55 -0.06
CA ALA A 29 -16.40 17.30 1.05
C ALA A 29 -17.41 16.48 1.86
N SER A 30 -17.30 16.61 3.17
CA SER A 30 -18.35 16.24 4.11
C SER A 30 -18.82 17.52 4.78
N TRP A 31 -20.08 17.91 4.54
CA TRP A 31 -20.66 19.15 5.05
C TRP A 31 -21.48 18.93 6.31
N ALA A 32 -21.33 19.82 7.30
CA ALA A 32 -21.99 19.68 8.61
C ALA A 32 -23.52 19.61 8.51
N GLY A 33 -24.11 20.38 7.60
CA GLY A 33 -25.55 20.36 7.32
C GLY A 33 -26.01 19.25 6.38
N GLY A 34 -25.13 18.34 5.95
CA GLY A 34 -25.43 17.30 4.96
C GLY A 34 -25.50 17.80 3.50
N GLU A 35 -25.56 19.11 3.29
CA GLU A 35 -25.67 19.74 1.98
C GLU A 35 -24.50 20.70 1.72
N SER A 36 -24.18 20.91 0.43
CA SER A 36 -23.18 21.90 0.04
C SER A 36 -23.65 23.31 0.35
N PHE A 37 -22.73 24.28 0.27
CA PHE A 37 -23.04 25.70 0.53
C PHE A 37 -23.23 26.44 -0.80
N PRO A 38 -24.43 26.43 -1.43
CA PRO A 38 -24.66 27.05 -2.73
C PRO A 38 -24.46 28.57 -2.70
N HIS A 39 -24.59 29.18 -1.51
CA HIS A 39 -24.39 30.61 -1.29
C HIS A 39 -22.98 30.98 -0.82
N ASP A 40 -22.00 30.07 -0.91
CA ASP A 40 -20.60 30.39 -0.61
C ASP A 40 -20.11 31.51 -1.55
N PRO A 41 -19.67 32.67 -1.03
CA PRO A 41 -19.25 33.81 -1.85
C PRO A 41 -18.15 33.46 -2.85
N SER A 42 -17.31 32.46 -2.53
CA SER A 42 -16.25 31.98 -3.44
C SER A 42 -16.81 31.33 -4.72
N LEU A 43 -17.98 30.70 -4.67
CA LEU A 43 -18.66 30.15 -5.85
C LEU A 43 -19.24 31.26 -6.74
N GLN A 44 -19.46 32.45 -6.18
CA GLN A 44 -19.96 33.63 -6.90
C GLN A 44 -18.81 34.55 -7.37
N GLY A 45 -17.56 34.21 -7.08
CA GLY A 45 -16.40 35.04 -7.43
C GLY A 45 -16.26 36.29 -6.56
N ILE A 46 -16.90 36.31 -5.38
CA ILE A 46 -16.81 37.39 -4.39
C ILE A 46 -15.67 37.05 -3.43
N GLU A 47 -14.76 38.01 -3.23
CA GLU A 47 -13.68 37.85 -2.26
C GLU A 47 -14.27 37.98 -0.87
N ASP A 48 -14.24 36.90 -0.10
CA ASP A 48 -14.71 36.93 1.28
C ASP A 48 -13.78 36.13 2.19
N ARG A 49 -13.38 36.80 3.28
CA ARG A 49 -12.50 36.26 4.31
C ARG A 49 -13.27 35.87 5.57
N GLU A 50 -14.54 36.24 5.69
CA GLU A 50 -15.36 36.02 6.89
C GLU A 50 -16.13 34.70 6.81
N PHE A 51 -16.68 34.34 5.65
CA PHE A 51 -17.40 33.08 5.50
C PHE A 51 -16.47 31.89 5.68
N THR A 52 -16.78 31.04 6.65
CA THR A 52 -16.11 29.76 6.87
C THR A 52 -17.18 28.68 6.94
N PRO A 53 -17.13 27.64 6.07
CA PRO A 53 -18.03 26.51 6.19
C PRO A 53 -17.92 25.89 7.58
N ALA A 54 -19.05 25.54 8.19
CA ALA A 54 -19.07 24.88 9.49
C ALA A 54 -18.26 23.57 9.43
N ALA A 55 -17.31 23.41 10.34
CA ALA A 55 -16.46 22.22 10.40
C ALA A 55 -17.22 21.03 10.97
N ILE A 56 -17.05 19.85 10.36
CA ILE A 56 -17.62 18.59 10.84
C ILE A 56 -16.83 17.95 12.00
N GLY A 57 -15.67 18.51 12.36
CA GLY A 57 -14.70 17.84 13.21
C GLY A 57 -14.03 16.66 12.49
N VAL A 58 -13.23 15.88 13.22
CA VAL A 58 -12.54 14.70 12.67
C VAL A 58 -13.50 13.52 12.69
N LYS A 59 -13.75 12.90 11.53
CA LYS A 59 -14.50 11.65 11.42
C LYS A 59 -13.54 10.45 11.45
N CYS A 60 -13.86 9.44 12.25
CA CYS A 60 -13.16 8.14 12.25
C CYS A 60 -13.73 7.19 11.16
N ALA A 61 -13.99 7.71 9.96
CA ALA A 61 -14.51 6.92 8.84
C ALA A 61 -13.50 6.95 7.69
N PRO A 62 -13.16 5.79 7.09
CA PRO A 62 -12.21 5.75 5.98
C PRO A 62 -12.82 6.38 4.72
N ILE A 63 -11.98 6.98 3.89
CA ILE A 63 -12.38 7.39 2.54
C ILE A 63 -12.58 6.15 1.67
N HIS A 64 -13.66 6.11 0.90
CA HIS A 64 -13.90 4.99 0.00
C HIS A 64 -12.82 4.94 -1.11
N PRO A 65 -12.31 3.76 -1.53
CA PRO A 65 -11.23 3.67 -2.53
C PRO A 65 -11.52 4.41 -3.84
N ILE A 66 -12.76 4.31 -4.36
CA ILE A 66 -13.18 5.03 -5.57
C ILE A 66 -13.18 6.54 -5.35
N GLN A 67 -13.61 7.01 -4.17
CA GLN A 67 -13.63 8.43 -3.85
C GLN A 67 -12.20 8.99 -3.78
N LEU A 68 -11.28 8.24 -3.15
CA LEU A 68 -9.86 8.58 -3.11
C LEU A 68 -9.24 8.61 -4.51
N PHE A 69 -9.53 7.62 -5.35
CA PHE A 69 -9.04 7.56 -6.73
C PHE A 69 -9.51 8.77 -7.57
N ILE A 70 -10.80 9.11 -7.49
CA ILE A 70 -11.36 10.26 -8.21
C ILE A 70 -10.73 11.56 -7.69
N LEU A 71 -10.58 11.69 -6.38
CA LEU A 71 -9.92 12.84 -5.75
C LEU A 71 -8.48 13.01 -6.26
N GLN A 72 -7.68 11.93 -6.21
CA GLN A 72 -6.29 11.91 -6.67
C GLN A 72 -6.18 12.27 -8.15
N SER A 73 -7.04 11.69 -8.99
CA SER A 73 -7.03 11.93 -10.43
C SER A 73 -7.39 13.37 -10.76
N ASN A 74 -8.44 13.92 -10.14
CA ASN A 74 -8.84 15.31 -10.38
C ASN A 74 -7.77 16.30 -9.87
N ILE A 75 -7.14 16.03 -8.71
CA ILE A 75 -6.03 16.87 -8.22
C ILE A 75 -4.81 16.77 -9.14
N ALA A 76 -4.46 15.56 -9.61
CA ALA A 76 -3.35 15.36 -10.53
C ALA A 76 -3.55 16.15 -11.84
N ASN A 77 -4.78 16.20 -12.35
CA ASN A 77 -5.10 16.95 -13.57
C ASN A 77 -4.83 18.46 -13.45
N ILE A 78 -4.98 19.06 -12.26
CA ILE A 78 -4.85 20.51 -12.06
C ILE A 78 -3.54 20.95 -11.38
N ALA A 79 -2.90 20.05 -10.62
CA ALA A 79 -1.79 20.41 -9.73
C ALA A 79 -0.50 19.61 -10.01
N SER A 80 -0.53 18.58 -10.86
CA SER A 80 0.71 17.89 -11.26
C SER A 80 1.63 18.83 -12.04
N PRO A 81 2.98 18.72 -11.93
CA PRO A 81 3.92 19.55 -12.69
C PRO A 81 3.72 19.53 -14.22
N ARG A 82 3.05 18.50 -14.74
CA ARG A 82 2.72 18.33 -16.16
C ARG A 82 1.29 18.76 -16.52
N SER A 83 0.56 19.35 -15.58
CA SER A 83 -0.83 19.77 -15.76
C SER A 83 -0.94 20.90 -16.81
N PRO A 84 -1.93 20.84 -17.72
CA PRO A 84 -2.27 21.95 -18.61
C PRO A 84 -2.59 23.24 -17.85
N SER A 85 -3.12 23.16 -16.63
CA SER A 85 -3.45 24.30 -15.78
C SER A 85 -2.24 25.13 -15.35
N LEU A 86 -1.02 24.59 -15.51
CA LEU A 86 0.25 25.27 -15.24
C LEU A 86 0.87 25.90 -16.50
N LEU A 87 0.35 25.59 -17.67
CA LEU A 87 0.86 26.14 -18.92
C LEU A 87 0.61 27.65 -18.95
N LYS A 88 1.68 28.40 -19.22
CA LYS A 88 1.63 29.83 -19.50
C LYS A 88 1.79 30.02 -21.00
N SER A 89 0.87 30.74 -21.62
CA SER A 89 0.99 31.16 -23.03
C SER A 89 1.25 32.66 -23.08
N MET A 90 1.77 33.18 -24.21
CA MET A 90 2.05 34.61 -24.39
C MET A 90 0.85 35.52 -24.08
N PHE A 91 -0.37 34.99 -24.21
CA PHE A 91 -1.62 35.71 -23.96
C PHE A 91 -2.47 35.12 -22.82
N SER A 92 -1.98 34.10 -22.09
CA SER A 92 -2.73 33.45 -21.02
C SER A 92 -1.87 33.11 -19.81
N SER A 93 -2.32 33.58 -18.64
CA SER A 93 -1.79 33.20 -17.34
C SER A 93 -2.20 31.77 -16.94
N ALA A 94 -1.35 31.07 -16.20
CA ALA A 94 -1.67 29.80 -15.55
C ALA A 94 -3.03 29.86 -14.81
N GLU A 95 -3.75 28.74 -14.80
CA GLU A 95 -5.08 28.63 -14.20
C GLU A 95 -5.04 28.63 -12.67
N ILE A 96 -3.94 28.11 -12.13
CA ILE A 96 -3.66 28.02 -10.70
C ILE A 96 -2.38 28.77 -10.34
N GLU A 97 -2.35 29.34 -9.14
CA GLU A 97 -1.17 30.01 -8.61
C GLU A 97 -0.17 29.01 -8.01
N PRO A 98 1.14 29.32 -8.00
CA PRO A 98 2.16 28.39 -7.51
C PRO A 98 1.95 27.94 -6.07
N GLU A 99 1.54 28.84 -5.17
CA GLU A 99 1.28 28.52 -3.76
C GLU A 99 0.16 27.48 -3.59
N GLU A 100 -0.97 27.70 -4.28
CA GLU A 100 -2.12 26.79 -4.22
C GLU A 100 -1.82 25.46 -4.91
N GLN A 101 -1.09 25.50 -6.03
CA GLN A 101 -0.63 24.30 -6.73
C GLN A 101 0.26 23.44 -5.83
N GLN A 102 1.21 24.06 -5.12
CA GLN A 102 2.12 23.33 -4.23
C GLN A 102 1.36 22.62 -3.12
N ILE A 103 0.37 23.28 -2.50
CA ILE A 103 -0.47 22.68 -1.45
C ILE A 103 -1.24 21.46 -1.99
N LEU A 104 -1.87 21.60 -3.16
CA LEU A 104 -2.63 20.50 -3.79
C LEU A 104 -1.72 19.36 -4.22
N PHE A 105 -0.54 19.66 -4.74
CA PHE A 105 0.42 18.65 -5.14
C PHE A 105 1.01 17.90 -3.94
N GLU A 106 1.32 18.59 -2.84
CA GLU A 106 1.74 17.94 -1.60
C GLU A 106 0.66 16.99 -1.06
N LEU A 107 -0.61 17.42 -1.08
CA LEU A 107 -1.73 16.57 -0.71
C LEU A 107 -1.80 15.32 -1.61
N LEU A 108 -1.63 15.48 -2.93
CA LEU A 108 -1.61 14.36 -3.87
C LEU A 108 -0.50 13.36 -3.50
N ILE A 109 0.72 13.84 -3.29
CA ILE A 109 1.87 12.99 -2.91
C ILE A 109 1.61 12.28 -1.59
N ARG A 110 1.10 12.97 -0.56
CA ARG A 110 0.79 12.34 0.74
C ARG A 110 -0.33 11.32 0.64
N SER A 111 -1.33 11.58 -0.20
CA SER A 111 -2.46 10.68 -0.40
C SER A 111 -2.07 9.35 -1.04
N PHE A 112 -0.91 9.27 -1.69
CA PHE A 112 -0.38 8.01 -2.26
C PHE A 112 -0.30 6.90 -1.21
N ALA A 113 0.08 7.23 0.02
CA ALA A 113 0.20 6.26 1.11
C ALA A 113 -1.15 5.80 1.68
N PHE A 114 -2.26 6.50 1.41
CA PHE A 114 -3.53 6.25 2.08
C PHE A 114 -4.11 4.85 1.82
N PRO A 115 -4.11 4.29 0.59
CA PRO A 115 -4.57 2.92 0.39
C PRO A 115 -3.77 1.90 1.21
N HIS A 116 -2.45 2.10 1.31
CA HIS A 116 -1.57 1.24 2.09
C HIS A 116 -1.83 1.36 3.60
N LEU A 117 -2.00 2.58 4.10
CA LEU A 117 -2.30 2.82 5.53
C LEU A 117 -3.69 2.32 5.92
N LEU A 118 -4.68 2.45 5.04
CA LEU A 118 -6.02 1.92 5.25
C LEU A 118 -6.04 0.38 5.23
N ASN A 119 -5.08 -0.25 4.55
CA ASN A 119 -4.89 -1.68 4.51
C ASN A 119 -3.54 -2.12 5.12
N ILE A 120 -3.25 -1.60 6.31
CA ILE A 120 -1.94 -1.80 6.96
C ILE A 120 -1.67 -3.27 7.29
N GLU A 121 -2.70 -4.05 7.62
CA GLU A 121 -2.58 -5.47 7.92
C GLU A 121 -2.04 -6.25 6.72
N ASP A 122 -2.66 -6.09 5.54
CA ASP A 122 -2.16 -6.71 4.31
C ASP A 122 -0.78 -6.18 3.91
N CYS A 123 -0.51 -4.88 4.14
CA CYS A 123 0.82 -4.33 3.87
C CYS A 123 1.88 -4.99 4.74
N ILE A 124 1.65 -5.12 6.05
CA ILE A 124 2.56 -5.78 7.00
C ILE A 124 2.76 -7.24 6.60
N ARG A 125 1.67 -7.95 6.28
CA ARG A 125 1.74 -9.34 5.82
C ARG A 125 2.57 -9.47 4.54
N THR A 126 2.37 -8.58 3.57
CA THR A 126 3.08 -8.62 2.28
C THR A 126 4.56 -8.31 2.42
N ILE A 127 4.93 -7.30 3.21
CA ILE A 127 6.36 -6.95 3.41
C ILE A 127 7.09 -7.95 4.31
N GLY A 128 6.35 -8.66 5.16
CA GLY A 128 6.85 -9.72 6.03
C GLY A 128 6.81 -11.12 5.42
N ASP A 129 6.31 -11.27 4.17
CA ASP A 129 6.24 -12.56 3.52
C ASP A 129 7.64 -13.02 3.08
N LEU A 130 8.19 -13.95 3.85
CA LEU A 130 9.46 -14.62 3.57
C LEU A 130 9.26 -16.00 2.94
N GLY A 131 8.01 -16.41 2.65
CA GLY A 131 7.69 -17.77 2.19
C GLY A 131 8.36 -18.15 0.87
N GLN A 132 8.73 -17.16 0.06
CA GLN A 132 9.51 -17.37 -1.16
C GLN A 132 10.86 -18.05 -0.93
N LEU A 133 11.42 -17.98 0.28
CA LEU A 133 12.70 -18.61 0.61
C LEU A 133 12.64 -20.16 0.63
N TRP A 134 11.45 -20.74 0.77
CA TRP A 134 11.28 -22.21 0.76
C TRP A 134 11.10 -22.78 -0.66
N TYR A 135 10.43 -22.03 -1.54
CA TYR A 135 10.11 -22.50 -2.89
C TYR A 135 11.36 -22.68 -3.75
N ARG A 136 11.43 -23.83 -4.41
CA ARG A 136 12.57 -24.26 -5.24
C ARG A 136 12.15 -24.92 -6.56
N GLN A 137 10.88 -24.73 -6.95
CA GLN A 137 10.28 -25.34 -8.13
C GLN A 137 11.02 -24.97 -9.41
N ASP A 138 11.44 -23.71 -9.56
CA ASP A 138 12.21 -23.25 -10.73
C ASP A 138 13.55 -23.99 -10.87
N PHE A 139 14.21 -24.34 -9.76
CA PHE A 139 15.45 -25.11 -9.77
C PHE A 139 15.17 -26.58 -10.13
N ILE A 140 14.13 -27.18 -9.53
CA ILE A 140 13.70 -28.54 -9.86
C ILE A 140 13.36 -28.67 -11.35
N GLU A 141 12.64 -27.70 -11.91
CA GLU A 141 12.26 -27.72 -13.34
C GLU A 141 13.46 -27.56 -14.28
N ARG A 142 14.46 -26.75 -13.90
CA ARG A 142 15.69 -26.61 -14.68
C ARG A 142 16.56 -27.85 -14.58
N ASP A 143 16.66 -28.44 -13.40
CA ASP A 143 17.52 -29.61 -13.18
C ASP A 143 16.92 -30.89 -13.73
N LYS A 144 15.59 -31.00 -13.86
CA LYS A 144 14.92 -32.06 -14.64
C LYS A 144 15.42 -32.20 -16.07
N ALA A 145 16.03 -31.16 -16.64
CA ALA A 145 16.65 -31.21 -17.96
C ALA A 145 18.04 -31.92 -17.95
N PHE A 146 18.67 -32.07 -16.79
CA PHE A 146 20.02 -32.63 -16.61
C PHE A 146 20.01 -33.94 -15.80
N GLU A 147 19.18 -34.03 -14.75
CA GLU A 147 19.01 -35.19 -13.87
C GLU A 147 17.53 -35.35 -13.51
N ASP A 148 17.05 -36.57 -13.26
CA ASP A 148 15.65 -36.88 -12.88
C ASP A 148 15.34 -36.48 -11.41
N ILE A 149 15.68 -35.25 -11.02
CA ILE A 149 15.48 -34.73 -9.66
C ILE A 149 14.00 -34.42 -9.46
N ILE A 150 13.37 -35.19 -8.58
CA ILE A 150 11.97 -34.98 -8.18
C ILE A 150 11.88 -33.95 -7.05
N GLN A 151 12.85 -33.94 -6.13
CA GLN A 151 12.89 -33.03 -4.97
C GLN A 151 14.31 -32.91 -4.40
N PHE A 152 14.65 -31.76 -3.84
CA PHE A 152 15.90 -31.53 -3.11
C PHE A 152 15.85 -32.08 -1.68
N PRO A 153 16.98 -32.57 -1.14
CA PRO A 153 17.06 -33.02 0.24
C PRO A 153 16.90 -31.84 1.22
N ILE A 154 16.50 -32.13 2.46
CA ILE A 154 16.21 -31.08 3.47
C ILE A 154 17.45 -30.25 3.80
N GLU A 155 18.65 -30.83 3.69
CA GLU A 155 19.93 -30.14 3.85
C GLU A 155 20.15 -29.01 2.84
N SER A 156 19.44 -29.04 1.71
CA SER A 156 19.44 -27.98 0.71
C SER A 156 18.28 -26.98 0.89
N SER A 157 17.37 -27.22 1.83
CA SER A 157 16.29 -26.28 2.15
C SER A 157 16.82 -25.10 2.94
N PHE A 158 16.51 -23.88 2.50
CA PHE A 158 17.00 -22.66 3.15
C PHE A 158 16.55 -22.57 4.61
N SER A 159 15.29 -22.92 4.91
CA SER A 159 14.74 -22.95 6.27
C SER A 159 15.54 -23.88 7.18
N TRP A 160 15.94 -25.04 6.67
CA TRP A 160 16.72 -26.00 7.44
C TRP A 160 18.20 -25.60 7.58
N ILE A 161 18.78 -25.00 6.56
CA ILE A 161 20.12 -24.41 6.61
C ILE A 161 20.17 -23.32 7.71
N LEU A 162 19.16 -22.44 7.77
CA LEU A 162 19.05 -21.45 8.84
C LEU A 162 18.86 -22.09 10.22
N THR A 163 18.04 -23.13 10.31
CA THR A 163 17.81 -23.86 11.58
C THR A 163 19.11 -24.45 12.12
N THR A 164 19.85 -25.18 11.28
CA THR A 164 21.12 -25.80 11.65
C THR A 164 22.20 -24.76 11.98
N HIS A 165 22.26 -23.66 11.23
CA HIS A 165 23.19 -22.56 11.51
C HIS A 165 22.88 -21.89 12.86
N THR A 166 21.62 -21.50 13.10
CA THR A 166 21.19 -20.89 14.37
C THR A 166 21.46 -21.83 15.53
N PHE A 167 21.17 -23.12 15.38
CA PHE A 167 21.45 -24.09 16.42
C PHE A 167 22.96 -24.21 16.74
N ASN A 168 23.81 -24.28 15.73
CA ASN A 168 25.26 -24.50 15.91
C ASN A 168 26.01 -23.27 16.42
N TYR A 169 25.59 -22.07 16.03
CA TYR A 169 26.35 -20.84 16.29
C TYR A 169 25.64 -19.85 17.21
N LEU A 170 24.31 -19.97 17.39
CA LEU A 170 23.48 -19.08 18.21
C LEU A 170 22.51 -19.87 19.11
N PRO A 171 22.98 -20.83 19.93
CA PRO A 171 22.10 -21.73 20.69
C PRO A 171 21.24 -21.04 21.75
N SER A 172 21.58 -19.82 22.16
CA SER A 172 20.76 -19.00 23.07
C SER A 172 19.56 -18.33 22.39
N GLU A 173 19.54 -18.26 21.05
CA GLU A 173 18.52 -17.56 20.26
C GLU A 173 17.35 -18.49 19.90
N THR A 174 16.67 -19.00 20.94
CA THR A 174 15.53 -19.93 20.76
C THR A 174 14.35 -19.29 20.01
N ASP A 175 14.13 -17.97 20.19
CA ASP A 175 13.10 -17.23 19.47
C ASP A 175 13.37 -17.19 17.96
N THR A 176 14.64 -17.13 17.56
CA THR A 176 15.03 -17.19 16.14
C THR A 176 14.73 -18.55 15.54
N LEU A 177 14.95 -19.64 16.29
CA LEU A 177 14.57 -20.98 15.84
C LEU A 177 13.06 -21.10 15.64
N LEU A 178 12.25 -20.56 16.55
CA LEU A 178 10.80 -20.55 16.41
C LEU A 178 10.34 -19.71 15.20
N ALA A 179 10.96 -18.56 14.96
CA ALA A 179 10.67 -17.71 13.80
C ALA A 179 10.99 -18.42 12.46
N ILE A 180 12.06 -19.22 12.41
CA ILE A 180 12.39 -20.03 11.22
C ILE A 180 11.33 -21.11 10.99
N PHE A 181 10.76 -21.70 12.05
CA PHE A 181 9.67 -22.67 11.88
C PHE A 181 8.34 -22.01 11.52
N ASP A 182 8.10 -20.78 11.94
CA ASP A 182 6.92 -20.00 11.52
C ASP A 182 6.90 -19.75 9.99
N LEU A 183 8.09 -19.73 9.36
CA LEU A 183 8.21 -19.69 7.90
C LEU A 183 7.42 -20.81 7.22
N TYR A 184 7.46 -22.05 7.75
CA TYR A 184 6.70 -23.16 7.17
C TYR A 184 5.19 -22.89 7.19
N SER A 185 4.68 -22.23 8.24
CA SER A 185 3.28 -21.83 8.34
C SER A 185 2.93 -20.80 7.26
N ALA A 186 3.78 -19.79 7.07
CA ALA A 186 3.59 -18.76 6.05
C ALA A 186 3.59 -19.35 4.63
N VAL A 187 4.57 -20.21 4.32
CA VAL A 187 4.67 -20.86 3.00
C VAL A 187 3.47 -21.76 2.75
N ALA A 188 3.01 -22.50 3.77
CA ALA A 188 1.83 -23.36 3.67
C ALA A 188 0.54 -22.56 3.38
N ASP A 189 0.38 -21.39 4.00
CA ASP A 189 -0.76 -20.50 3.71
C ASP A 189 -0.72 -20.02 2.24
N THR A 190 0.44 -19.58 1.76
CA THR A 190 0.65 -19.20 0.35
C THR A 190 0.36 -20.37 -0.60
N ALA A 191 0.83 -21.58 -0.28
CA ALA A 191 0.61 -22.78 -1.09
C ALA A 191 -0.88 -23.10 -1.26
N LEU A 192 -1.68 -22.93 -0.21
CA LEU A 192 -3.12 -23.23 -0.23
C LEU A 192 -3.97 -22.08 -0.78
N ARG A 193 -3.72 -20.84 -0.34
CA ARG A 193 -4.58 -19.68 -0.65
C ARG A 193 -4.23 -19.03 -1.98
N GLU A 194 -2.94 -18.92 -2.29
CA GLU A 194 -2.47 -18.23 -3.49
C GLU A 194 -2.21 -19.21 -4.63
N LEU A 195 -1.33 -20.19 -4.41
CA LEU A 195 -0.93 -21.18 -5.43
C LEU A 195 -1.99 -22.27 -5.65
N LYS A 196 -2.88 -22.48 -4.67
CA LYS A 196 -3.95 -23.49 -4.69
C LYS A 196 -3.42 -24.90 -4.98
N SER A 197 -2.24 -25.23 -4.46
CA SER A 197 -1.56 -26.50 -4.71
C SER A 197 -1.50 -27.34 -3.44
N ARG A 198 -2.28 -28.42 -3.43
CA ARG A 198 -2.19 -29.44 -2.36
C ARG A 198 -0.85 -30.16 -2.38
N TYR A 199 -0.29 -30.39 -3.57
CA TYR A 199 1.03 -31.01 -3.72
C TYR A 199 2.12 -30.23 -2.96
N LEU A 200 2.18 -28.90 -3.18
CA LEU A 200 3.16 -28.07 -2.48
C LEU A 200 2.92 -28.07 -0.97
N PHE A 201 1.66 -27.99 -0.54
CA PHE A 201 1.34 -28.09 0.88
C PHE A 201 1.81 -29.39 1.51
N ASP A 202 1.59 -30.54 0.84
CA ASP A 202 2.03 -31.84 1.33
C ASP A 202 3.56 -31.92 1.44
N GLU A 203 4.30 -31.33 0.50
CA GLU A 203 5.77 -31.24 0.58
C GLU A 203 6.24 -30.36 1.75
N ILE A 204 5.64 -29.18 1.92
CA ILE A 204 5.94 -28.26 3.04
C ILE A 204 5.67 -28.95 4.37
N GLU A 205 4.52 -29.61 4.50
CA GLU A 205 4.12 -30.31 5.72
C GLU A 205 5.09 -31.45 6.06
N ASN A 206 5.50 -32.24 5.05
CA ASN A 206 6.45 -33.33 5.24
C ASN A 206 7.84 -32.82 5.65
N GLU A 207 8.33 -31.74 5.04
CA GLU A 207 9.61 -31.14 5.40
C GLU A 207 9.59 -30.55 6.82
N ALA A 208 8.52 -29.82 7.18
CA ALA A 208 8.34 -29.27 8.52
C ALA A 208 8.29 -30.37 9.59
N LYS A 209 7.57 -31.48 9.32
CA LYS A 209 7.53 -32.66 10.20
C LYS A 209 8.92 -33.25 10.41
N LEU A 210 9.69 -33.44 9.33
CA LEU A 210 11.04 -33.97 9.41
C LEU A 210 11.99 -33.02 10.18
N GLY A 211 11.97 -31.73 9.85
CA GLY A 211 12.78 -30.72 10.52
C GLY A 211 12.46 -30.63 12.01
N MET A 212 11.19 -30.69 12.40
CA MET A 212 10.79 -30.68 13.82
C MET A 212 11.26 -31.93 14.56
N GLN A 213 11.16 -33.12 13.95
CA GLN A 213 11.68 -34.36 14.54
C GLN A 213 13.19 -34.29 14.78
N GLN A 214 13.94 -33.79 13.79
CA GLN A 214 15.39 -33.62 13.89
C GLN A 214 15.75 -32.58 14.96
N LEU A 215 15.05 -31.44 15.00
CA LEU A 215 15.25 -30.42 16.02
C LEU A 215 15.00 -30.97 17.44
N LEU A 216 13.91 -31.71 17.66
CA LEU A 216 13.61 -32.31 18.97
C LEU A 216 14.66 -33.33 19.40
N PHE A 217 15.18 -34.12 18.47
CA PHE A 217 16.28 -35.05 18.74
C PHE A 217 17.54 -34.32 19.18
N ILE A 218 17.89 -33.23 18.50
CA ILE A 218 19.07 -32.42 18.81
C ILE A 218 18.90 -31.69 20.15
N LEU A 219 17.74 -31.04 20.37
CA LEU A 219 17.43 -30.33 21.63
C LEU A 219 17.47 -31.27 22.83
N ARG A 220 16.98 -32.50 22.68
CA ARG A 220 17.04 -33.52 23.74
C ARG A 220 18.48 -33.75 24.21
N ASN A 221 19.44 -33.82 23.30
CA ASN A 221 20.85 -34.06 23.62
C ASN A 221 21.56 -32.83 24.24
N TYR A 222 20.89 -31.68 24.28
CA TYR A 222 21.43 -30.44 24.83
C TYR A 222 20.81 -30.09 26.20
N ILE A 223 19.56 -30.49 26.43
CA ILE A 223 18.84 -30.29 27.70
C ILE A 223 19.20 -31.38 28.73
N TYR A 224 19.54 -32.59 28.27
CA TYR A 224 19.91 -33.74 29.11
C TYR A 224 21.37 -34.13 28.88
#